data_AF-A0A379SW18-F1
#
_entry.id   AF-A0A379SW18-F1
#
_cell.length_a   1.000
_cell.length_b   1.000
_cell.length_c   1.000
_cell.angle_alpha   90.00
_cell.angle_beta   90.00
_cell.angle_gamma   90.00
#
_symmetry.space_group_name_H-M   'P 1'
#
loop_
_entity.id
_entity.type
_entity.pdbx_description
1 polymer ?
#
loop_
_entity_poly.entity_id
_entity_poly.type
_entity_poly.pdbx_seq_one_letter_code
_entity_poly.pdbx_strand_id
1 'polypeptide(L)'
;MGNSNGDDFWLLHDSNGILHLLGKTAAARLSDPQAASHTAKWLVEESVTPAGEHIYYSYLAENGDNVDLSGNEAGRDRSAMRYLSKVQYGNATPAADLYLWTSAIPAAQWLFTLVFDYGERGVDPLVPPAFTAQNSWLARQDSFSLYDYGFEIRLHRLCRQVLMFHHFPDELGQVDTLVSRLLLEYDENPVLTQLSAARTLAYEGDGYRRAPVNNMMPPPPPPPPPMIGGNSSRPKSKWAIVEESKQIQALRYYSAQGYSVINKYLRGDDYPEIQAKETLLSRGYLSTNEPSDEEFKNAMSVYINDIAEGLSSLPETDHRVVYRGLKLDKPALSDVLKEYTTVGNIIIDKAFMSTSPDKAWINDTILNIYLEKGHKGRILGDVAHFKGEAEMLFPPNTKLKIESIVNCGSQDFASQLSKLRLSDDATADTNRIKKNNIHEGTQLIDTKNLSQKWYERPGSIRGYTPESQIFPSP
;
A
#
# COMPACT_ATOMS: atom_id res chain seq x y z
N MET A 1 -41.32 -18.25 -4.98
CA MET A 1 -41.01 -18.97 -3.72
C MET A 1 -40.08 -18.07 -2.95
N GLY A 2 -40.41 -17.73 -1.70
CA GLY A 2 -39.66 -16.76 -0.91
C GLY A 2 -40.59 -16.22 0.17
N ASN A 3 -40.99 -17.09 1.09
CA ASN A 3 -41.84 -16.72 2.22
C ASN A 3 -41.49 -17.60 3.44
N SER A 4 -40.20 -17.71 3.72
CA SER A 4 -39.66 -18.19 4.99
C SER A 4 -38.86 -17.03 5.57
N ASN A 5 -39.34 -16.44 6.68
CA ASN A 5 -38.79 -15.26 7.35
C ASN A 5 -37.38 -15.47 7.97
N GLY A 6 -36.55 -16.38 7.43
CA GLY A 6 -35.22 -16.72 7.94
C GLY A 6 -34.11 -16.71 6.89
N ASP A 7 -34.39 -16.31 5.65
CA ASP A 7 -33.49 -16.48 4.50
C ASP A 7 -33.01 -15.17 3.86
N ASP A 8 -33.28 -14.02 4.48
CA ASP A 8 -32.89 -12.72 3.92
C ASP A 8 -31.37 -12.56 3.85
N PHE A 9 -30.88 -12.03 2.74
CA PHE A 9 -29.47 -11.72 2.50
C PHE A 9 -29.38 -10.43 1.67
N TRP A 10 -28.19 -9.82 1.62
CA TRP A 10 -27.95 -8.65 0.79
C TRP A 10 -27.06 -9.01 -0.40
N LEU A 11 -27.40 -8.48 -1.56
CA LEU A 11 -26.55 -8.49 -2.74
C LEU A 11 -26.19 -7.05 -3.08
N LEU A 12 -24.89 -6.73 -3.02
CA LEU A 12 -24.37 -5.41 -3.32
C LEU A 12 -23.64 -5.46 -4.66
N HIS A 13 -24.01 -4.55 -5.56
CA HIS A 13 -23.33 -4.34 -6.83
C HIS A 13 -22.39 -3.13 -6.69
N ASP A 14 -21.09 -3.34 -6.85
CA ASP A 14 -20.13 -2.25 -6.88
C ASP A 14 -20.11 -1.56 -8.26
N SER A 15 -19.47 -0.38 -8.34
CA SER A 15 -19.35 0.36 -9.60
C SER A 15 -18.38 -0.25 -10.62
N ASN A 16 -17.56 -1.21 -10.21
CA ASN A 16 -16.58 -1.92 -11.04
C ASN A 16 -17.14 -3.25 -11.59
N GLY A 17 -18.39 -3.59 -11.27
CA GLY A 17 -19.05 -4.83 -11.68
C GLY A 17 -18.81 -6.03 -10.75
N ILE A 18 -18.17 -5.83 -9.60
CA ILE A 18 -18.02 -6.84 -8.56
C ILE A 18 -19.36 -7.00 -7.83
N LEU A 19 -19.76 -8.25 -7.63
CA LEU A 19 -20.90 -8.61 -6.80
C LEU A 19 -20.41 -9.03 -5.42
N HIS A 20 -21.01 -8.49 -4.37
CA HIS A 20 -20.80 -8.93 -2.99
C HIS A 20 -22.09 -9.52 -2.43
N LEU A 21 -22.00 -10.75 -1.92
CA LEU A 21 -23.08 -11.45 -1.25
C LEU A 21 -22.85 -11.42 0.26
N LEU A 22 -23.82 -10.90 1.01
CA LEU A 22 -23.70 -10.72 2.45
C LEU A 22 -24.77 -11.55 3.19
N GLY A 23 -24.31 -12.36 4.15
CA GLY A 23 -25.13 -13.17 5.04
C GLY A 23 -26.08 -14.08 4.28
N LYS A 24 -25.58 -14.83 3.30
CA LYS A 24 -26.37 -15.85 2.60
C LYS A 24 -26.64 -17.06 3.49
N THR A 25 -25.68 -17.42 4.33
CA THR A 25 -25.82 -18.46 5.35
C THR A 25 -25.88 -17.85 6.76
N ALA A 26 -26.36 -18.64 7.73
CA ALA A 26 -26.37 -18.24 9.14
C ALA A 26 -24.96 -18.05 9.75
N ALA A 27 -23.91 -18.57 9.10
CA ALA A 27 -22.53 -18.37 9.53
C ALA A 27 -22.09 -16.91 9.34
N ALA A 28 -22.59 -16.23 8.31
CA ALA A 28 -22.28 -14.83 8.02
C ALA A 28 -23.38 -13.85 8.51
N ARG A 29 -24.12 -14.23 9.57
CA ARG A 29 -25.14 -13.39 10.20
C ARG A 29 -24.92 -13.26 11.70
N LEU A 30 -25.14 -12.07 12.24
CA LEU A 30 -25.32 -11.84 13.67
C LEU A 30 -26.82 -11.68 13.92
N SER A 31 -27.42 -12.69 14.55
CA SER A 31 -28.87 -12.77 14.78
C SER A 31 -29.15 -13.00 16.27
N ASP A 32 -30.34 -12.61 16.70
CA ASP A 32 -30.84 -12.90 18.04
C ASP A 32 -30.82 -14.42 18.29
N PRO A 33 -30.10 -14.92 19.31
CA PRO A 33 -30.06 -16.34 19.62
C PRO A 33 -31.43 -16.95 19.94
N GLN A 34 -32.38 -16.14 20.42
CA GLN A 34 -33.74 -16.57 20.77
C GLN A 34 -34.71 -16.44 19.58
N ALA A 35 -34.31 -15.75 18.51
CA ALA A 35 -35.11 -15.53 17.31
C ALA A 35 -34.21 -15.34 16.08
N ALA A 36 -33.75 -16.44 15.45
CA ALA A 36 -32.78 -16.39 14.35
C ALA A 36 -33.23 -15.58 13.11
N SER A 37 -34.54 -15.34 12.94
CA SER A 37 -35.09 -14.43 11.93
C SER A 37 -34.76 -12.96 12.19
N HIS A 38 -34.45 -12.57 13.43
CA HIS A 38 -34.06 -11.23 13.82
C HIS A 38 -32.56 -11.05 13.63
N THR A 39 -32.15 -10.85 12.37
CA THR A 39 -30.75 -10.59 12.01
C THR A 39 -30.41 -9.11 12.15
N ALA A 40 -29.37 -8.80 12.92
CA ALA A 40 -28.87 -7.45 13.14
C ALA A 40 -27.80 -7.04 12.11
N LYS A 41 -26.94 -7.98 11.70
CA LYS A 41 -25.88 -7.74 10.71
C LYS A 41 -25.74 -8.91 9.74
N TRP A 42 -25.58 -8.58 8.46
CA TRP A 42 -25.17 -9.50 7.39
C TRP A 42 -23.71 -9.19 7.04
N LEU A 43 -22.82 -10.17 7.21
CA LEU A 43 -21.40 -10.05 6.91
C LEU A 43 -21.16 -10.47 5.46
N VAL A 44 -20.18 -9.86 4.78
CA VAL A 44 -19.76 -10.31 3.44
C VAL A 44 -19.35 -11.77 3.50
N GLU A 45 -19.88 -12.59 2.61
CA GLU A 45 -19.66 -14.04 2.61
C GLU A 45 -18.99 -14.48 1.33
N GLU A 46 -19.33 -13.85 0.21
CA GLU A 46 -18.68 -14.11 -1.08
C GLU A 46 -18.61 -12.83 -1.91
N SER A 47 -17.56 -12.69 -2.72
CA SER A 47 -17.44 -11.66 -3.74
C SER A 47 -16.99 -12.29 -5.05
N VAL A 48 -17.52 -11.81 -6.19
CA VAL A 48 -17.12 -12.28 -7.53
C VAL A 48 -16.91 -11.10 -8.48
N THR A 49 -15.82 -11.12 -9.23
CA THR A 49 -15.52 -10.12 -10.28
C THR A 49 -16.17 -10.51 -11.60
N PRO A 50 -16.32 -9.59 -12.58
CA PRO A 50 -16.79 -9.94 -13.93
C PRO A 50 -15.93 -10.98 -14.66
N ALA A 51 -14.66 -11.15 -14.24
CA ALA A 51 -13.75 -12.17 -14.77
C ALA A 51 -13.96 -13.56 -14.16
N GLY A 52 -14.85 -13.68 -13.17
CA GLY A 52 -15.12 -14.91 -12.45
C GLY A 52 -14.06 -15.28 -11.40
N GLU A 53 -13.40 -14.26 -10.85
CA GLU A 53 -12.48 -14.40 -9.71
C GLU A 53 -13.26 -14.18 -8.43
N HIS A 54 -13.10 -15.08 -7.46
CA HIS A 54 -13.88 -15.08 -6.23
C HIS A 54 -13.03 -14.84 -4.99
N ILE A 55 -13.69 -14.27 -3.98
CA ILE A 55 -13.22 -14.23 -2.60
C ILE A 55 -14.33 -14.79 -1.70
N TYR A 56 -14.01 -15.78 -0.88
CA TYR A 56 -14.94 -16.38 0.09
C TYR A 56 -14.49 -16.09 1.52
N TYR A 57 -15.43 -15.66 2.35
CA TYR A 57 -15.22 -15.24 3.74
C TYR A 57 -15.93 -16.21 4.67
N SER A 58 -15.17 -16.98 5.43
CA SER A 58 -15.69 -17.94 6.42
C SER A 58 -15.66 -17.35 7.82
N TYR A 59 -16.69 -17.63 8.62
CA TYR A 59 -16.83 -17.14 9.98
C TYR A 59 -17.01 -18.28 10.99
N LEU A 60 -16.51 -18.07 12.21
CA LEU A 60 -16.78 -18.92 13.37
C LEU A 60 -17.84 -18.27 14.25
N ALA A 61 -18.79 -19.07 14.73
CA ALA A 61 -19.73 -18.65 15.75
C ALA A 61 -19.09 -18.70 17.13
N GLU A 62 -19.31 -17.67 17.95
CA GLU A 62 -18.88 -17.65 19.34
C GLU A 62 -19.44 -18.86 20.12
N ASN A 63 -18.62 -19.41 21.01
CA ASN A 63 -18.94 -20.61 21.76
C ASN A 63 -18.35 -20.55 23.19
N GLY A 64 -18.51 -21.64 23.96
CA GLY A 64 -18.04 -21.72 25.35
C GLY A 64 -16.60 -22.21 25.51
N ASP A 65 -15.85 -22.45 24.43
CA ASP A 65 -14.52 -23.07 24.54
C ASP A 65 -13.57 -22.15 25.28
N ASN A 66 -12.81 -22.71 26.23
CA ASN A 66 -11.86 -22.00 27.08
C ASN A 66 -12.46 -20.81 27.86
N VAL A 67 -13.78 -20.73 28.01
CA VAL A 67 -14.47 -19.75 28.86
C VAL A 67 -14.85 -20.43 30.18
N ASP A 68 -14.59 -19.78 31.31
CA ASP A 68 -15.16 -20.21 32.59
C ASP A 68 -16.66 -19.91 32.60
N LEU A 69 -17.48 -20.92 32.38
CA LEU A 69 -18.94 -20.81 32.30
C LEU A 69 -19.63 -20.74 33.67
N SER A 70 -18.87 -20.59 34.75
CA SER A 70 -19.40 -20.34 36.08
C SER A 70 -19.60 -18.84 36.36
N GLY A 71 -20.16 -18.51 37.52
CA GLY A 71 -20.33 -17.12 37.96
C GLY A 71 -21.13 -16.27 36.96
N ASN A 72 -20.52 -15.18 36.49
CA ASN A 72 -21.19 -14.20 35.62
C ASN A 72 -21.48 -14.71 34.20
N GLU A 73 -20.81 -15.78 33.76
CA GLU A 73 -21.06 -16.43 32.47
C GLU A 73 -22.15 -17.51 32.53
N ALA A 74 -22.56 -17.90 33.74
CA ALA A 74 -23.55 -18.95 33.94
C ALA A 74 -24.90 -18.52 33.32
N GLY A 75 -25.40 -19.36 32.41
CA GLY A 75 -26.71 -19.15 31.77
C GLY A 75 -26.76 -18.07 30.68
N ARG A 76 -25.64 -17.42 30.33
CA ARG A 76 -25.60 -16.50 29.18
C ARG A 76 -25.59 -17.25 27.85
N ASP A 77 -26.36 -16.74 26.89
CA ASP A 77 -26.24 -17.13 25.48
C ASP A 77 -25.17 -16.27 24.82
N ARG A 78 -24.22 -16.92 24.15
CA ARG A 78 -23.07 -16.30 23.50
C ARG A 78 -23.02 -16.55 22.00
N SER A 79 -23.98 -17.27 21.45
CA SER A 79 -23.95 -17.79 20.07
C SER A 79 -24.18 -16.73 18.99
N ALA A 80 -24.53 -15.49 19.36
CA ALA A 80 -24.81 -14.41 18.41
C ALA A 80 -23.58 -13.93 17.63
N MET A 81 -22.42 -13.85 18.28
CA MET A 81 -21.23 -13.21 17.71
C MET A 81 -20.58 -14.09 16.61
N ARG A 82 -19.95 -13.43 15.63
CA ARG A 82 -19.22 -14.05 14.52
C ARG A 82 -17.82 -13.50 14.40
N TYR A 83 -16.86 -14.37 14.13
CA TYR A 83 -15.44 -14.05 14.00
C TYR A 83 -14.94 -14.48 12.62
N LEU A 84 -14.32 -13.59 11.86
CA LEU A 84 -13.73 -13.93 10.57
C LEU A 84 -12.64 -14.98 10.80
N SER A 85 -12.73 -16.14 10.12
CA SER A 85 -11.83 -17.27 10.33
C SER A 85 -10.93 -17.53 9.15
N LYS A 86 -11.47 -17.45 7.93
CA LYS A 86 -10.70 -17.63 6.70
C LYS A 86 -11.18 -16.67 5.62
N VAL A 87 -10.24 -16.20 4.81
CA VAL A 87 -10.51 -15.58 3.52
C VAL A 87 -9.79 -16.39 2.46
N GLN A 88 -10.55 -16.97 1.54
CA GLN A 88 -10.05 -17.85 0.50
C GLN A 88 -10.24 -17.16 -0.85
N TYR A 89 -9.19 -17.15 -1.68
CA TYR A 89 -9.20 -16.43 -2.95
C TYR A 89 -8.25 -17.08 -3.95
N GLY A 90 -8.33 -16.63 -5.21
CA GLY A 90 -7.65 -17.28 -6.32
C GLY A 90 -8.25 -18.65 -6.58
N ASN A 91 -9.55 -18.71 -6.87
CA ASN A 91 -10.19 -19.93 -7.34
C ASN A 91 -9.51 -20.41 -8.64
N ALA A 92 -9.07 -21.66 -8.66
CA ALA A 92 -8.28 -22.21 -9.76
C ALA A 92 -9.02 -22.19 -11.11
N THR A 93 -10.35 -22.37 -11.07
CA THR A 93 -11.22 -22.29 -12.24
C THR A 93 -12.14 -21.08 -12.09
N PRO A 94 -12.14 -20.12 -13.03
CA PRO A 94 -13.07 -19.00 -13.02
C PRO A 94 -14.53 -19.46 -13.07
N ALA A 95 -15.41 -18.81 -12.31
CA ALA A 95 -16.85 -19.07 -12.33
C ALA A 95 -17.63 -17.75 -12.42
N ALA A 96 -18.66 -17.68 -13.25
CA ALA A 96 -19.40 -16.42 -13.44
C ALA A 96 -20.39 -16.13 -12.31
N ASP A 97 -21.01 -17.18 -11.77
CA ASP A 97 -22.04 -17.08 -10.75
C ASP A 97 -21.45 -17.29 -9.35
N LEU A 98 -21.99 -16.57 -8.36
CA LEU A 98 -21.68 -16.79 -6.94
C LEU A 98 -21.88 -18.27 -6.57
N TYR A 99 -20.87 -18.90 -5.98
CA TYR A 99 -20.92 -20.28 -5.55
C TYR A 99 -22.05 -20.51 -4.53
N LEU A 100 -22.29 -19.52 -3.67
CA LEU A 100 -23.29 -19.61 -2.59
C LEU A 100 -24.75 -19.54 -3.07
N TRP A 101 -25.00 -19.39 -4.37
CA TRP A 101 -26.32 -19.57 -4.96
C TRP A 101 -26.84 -21.00 -4.89
N THR A 102 -25.94 -21.97 -4.99
CA THR A 102 -26.33 -23.38 -5.11
C THR A 102 -25.81 -24.24 -3.96
N SER A 103 -24.89 -23.73 -3.15
CA SER A 103 -24.29 -24.43 -2.02
C SER A 103 -24.12 -23.51 -0.81
N ALA A 104 -24.02 -24.06 0.40
CA ALA A 104 -23.66 -23.30 1.60
C ALA A 104 -22.13 -23.08 1.72
N ILE A 105 -21.34 -23.84 0.97
CA ILE A 105 -19.88 -23.76 0.95
C ILE A 105 -19.41 -23.82 -0.50
N PRO A 106 -18.51 -22.93 -0.95
CA PRO A 106 -17.98 -22.98 -2.30
C PRO A 106 -17.23 -24.29 -2.59
N ALA A 107 -17.62 -24.95 -3.67
CA ALA A 107 -16.92 -26.12 -4.20
C ALA A 107 -15.76 -25.72 -5.12
N ALA A 108 -14.90 -24.81 -4.64
CA ALA A 108 -13.77 -24.27 -5.39
C ALA A 108 -12.44 -24.76 -4.81
N GLN A 109 -11.48 -25.03 -5.69
CA GLN A 109 -10.09 -25.16 -5.30
C GLN A 109 -9.49 -23.76 -5.18
N TRP A 110 -9.06 -23.41 -3.97
CA TRP A 110 -8.47 -22.11 -3.68
C TRP A 110 -6.95 -22.21 -3.70
N LEU A 111 -6.29 -21.28 -4.38
CA LEU A 111 -4.82 -21.21 -4.43
C LEU A 111 -4.23 -20.52 -3.19
N PHE A 112 -5.02 -19.66 -2.54
CA PHE A 112 -4.59 -18.86 -1.40
C PHE A 112 -5.60 -18.94 -0.26
N THR A 113 -5.12 -18.96 0.98
CA THR A 113 -5.97 -18.87 2.16
C THR A 113 -5.32 -18.00 3.23
N LEU A 114 -6.02 -16.94 3.62
CA LEU A 114 -5.69 -16.13 4.77
C LEU A 114 -6.47 -16.64 5.98
N VAL A 115 -5.78 -17.17 6.99
CA VAL A 115 -6.38 -17.71 8.22
C VAL A 115 -6.26 -16.68 9.34
N PHE A 116 -7.34 -16.47 10.09
CA PHE A 116 -7.38 -15.67 11.30
C PHE A 116 -7.42 -16.62 12.50
N ASP A 117 -6.33 -16.64 13.25
CA ASP A 117 -6.11 -17.51 14.41
C ASP A 117 -6.47 -16.77 15.69
N TYR A 118 -7.27 -17.39 16.55
CA TYR A 118 -7.74 -16.83 17.83
C TYR A 118 -7.03 -17.49 19.03
N GLY A 119 -5.81 -17.98 18.81
CA GLY A 119 -4.93 -18.58 19.80
C GLY A 119 -4.80 -20.11 19.71
N GLU A 120 -5.56 -20.76 18.84
CA GLU A 120 -5.56 -22.23 18.72
C GLU A 120 -4.24 -22.85 18.25
N ARG A 121 -3.35 -22.08 17.61
CA ARG A 121 -2.03 -22.54 17.13
C ARG A 121 -0.86 -22.14 18.04
N GLY A 122 -1.13 -21.44 19.14
CA GLY A 122 -0.11 -20.87 20.01
C GLY A 122 0.63 -19.67 19.38
N VAL A 123 1.23 -18.84 20.22
CA VAL A 123 1.81 -17.55 19.81
C VAL A 123 3.34 -17.54 19.84
N ASP A 124 3.99 -18.69 20.09
CA ASP A 124 5.45 -18.77 20.05
C ASP A 124 5.95 -18.39 18.64
N PRO A 125 6.75 -17.31 18.49
CA PRO A 125 7.26 -16.91 17.19
C PRO A 125 8.20 -17.96 16.56
N LEU A 126 8.77 -18.88 17.36
CA LEU A 126 9.71 -19.91 16.90
C LEU A 126 9.04 -21.12 16.26
N VAL A 127 7.75 -21.31 16.51
CA VAL A 127 7.01 -22.46 15.98
C VAL A 127 6.18 -21.98 14.78
N PRO A 128 6.42 -22.50 13.55
CA PRO A 128 5.58 -22.19 12.41
C PRO A 128 4.16 -22.75 12.63
N PRO A 129 3.11 -21.91 12.61
CA PRO A 129 1.75 -22.39 12.77
C PRO A 129 1.33 -23.31 11.62
N ALA A 130 0.76 -24.47 11.95
CA ALA A 130 0.20 -25.39 10.95
C ALA A 130 -1.11 -24.84 10.36
N PHE A 131 -1.46 -25.26 9.15
CA PHE A 131 -2.73 -24.88 8.51
C PHE A 131 -3.94 -25.33 9.35
N THR A 132 -3.93 -26.58 9.81
CA THR A 132 -4.97 -27.14 10.68
C THR A 132 -4.70 -26.80 12.13
N ALA A 133 -5.71 -26.24 12.81
CA ALA A 133 -5.65 -25.96 14.24
C ALA A 133 -5.62 -27.26 15.06
N GLN A 134 -4.86 -27.27 16.15
CA GLN A 134 -4.73 -28.42 17.04
C GLN A 134 -5.48 -28.26 18.36
N ASN A 135 -5.77 -27.02 18.75
CA ASN A 135 -6.44 -26.69 20.01
C ASN A 135 -7.72 -25.90 19.76
N SER A 136 -8.48 -25.61 20.82
CA SER A 136 -9.54 -24.61 20.78
C SER A 136 -8.98 -23.20 20.93
N TRP A 137 -9.64 -22.22 20.31
CA TRP A 137 -9.34 -20.79 20.47
C TRP A 137 -9.41 -20.33 21.94
N LEU A 138 -8.65 -19.29 22.27
CA LEU A 138 -8.54 -18.81 23.65
C LEU A 138 -9.69 -17.85 24.01
N ALA A 139 -9.98 -17.72 25.30
CA ALA A 139 -10.84 -16.66 25.81
C ALA A 139 -10.00 -15.47 26.27
N ARG A 140 -10.47 -14.26 25.98
CA ARG A 140 -9.89 -12.99 26.46
C ARG A 140 -10.22 -12.78 27.94
N GLN A 141 -9.32 -12.08 28.64
CA GLN A 141 -9.50 -11.80 30.07
C GLN A 141 -10.60 -10.75 30.36
N ASP A 142 -10.82 -9.83 29.43
CA ASP A 142 -11.77 -8.71 29.50
C ASP A 142 -13.00 -8.95 28.62
N SER A 143 -13.72 -10.05 28.87
CA SER A 143 -14.93 -10.38 28.09
C SER A 143 -16.05 -9.37 28.35
N PHE A 144 -16.64 -8.84 27.28
CA PHE A 144 -17.69 -7.81 27.35
C PHE A 144 -18.86 -8.12 26.42
N SER A 145 -19.95 -7.38 26.60
CA SER A 145 -21.18 -7.54 25.83
C SER A 145 -21.59 -6.22 25.19
N LEU A 146 -22.18 -6.31 24.00
CA LEU A 146 -22.85 -5.22 23.32
C LEU A 146 -24.35 -5.52 23.27
N TYR A 147 -25.19 -4.49 23.37
CA TYR A 147 -26.66 -4.62 23.42
C TYR A 147 -27.38 -3.67 22.44
N ASP A 148 -26.65 -3.10 21.48
CA ASP A 148 -27.15 -2.09 20.54
C ASP A 148 -28.36 -2.56 19.71
N TYR A 149 -28.55 -3.88 19.58
CA TYR A 149 -29.60 -4.50 18.75
C TYR A 149 -30.73 -5.14 19.57
N GLY A 150 -30.78 -4.91 20.88
CA GLY A 150 -31.84 -5.42 21.76
C GLY A 150 -31.65 -6.87 22.23
N PHE A 151 -30.56 -7.53 21.85
CA PHE A 151 -30.11 -8.83 22.38
C PHE A 151 -28.61 -8.78 22.68
N GLU A 152 -28.12 -9.73 23.48
CA GLU A 152 -26.71 -9.79 23.88
C GLU A 152 -25.82 -10.26 22.72
N ILE A 153 -24.78 -9.48 22.41
CA ILE A 153 -23.63 -9.93 21.63
C ILE A 153 -22.46 -10.06 22.61
N ARG A 154 -22.16 -11.29 23.03
CA ARG A 154 -21.03 -11.61 23.92
C ARG A 154 -19.74 -11.75 23.11
N LEU A 155 -18.63 -11.18 23.59
CA LEU A 155 -17.34 -11.25 22.93
C LEU A 155 -16.28 -11.89 23.85
N HIS A 156 -15.77 -13.06 23.46
CA HIS A 156 -14.70 -13.76 24.20
C HIS A 156 -13.39 -13.87 23.43
N ARG A 157 -13.33 -13.51 22.14
CA ARG A 157 -12.17 -13.82 21.29
C ARG A 157 -11.30 -12.61 20.95
N LEU A 158 -10.00 -12.86 20.82
CA LEU A 158 -8.99 -11.96 20.28
C LEU A 158 -8.28 -12.67 19.14
N CYS A 159 -8.23 -12.04 17.96
CA CYS A 159 -7.39 -12.55 16.88
C CYS A 159 -5.93 -12.42 17.32
N ARG A 160 -5.20 -13.51 17.39
CA ARG A 160 -3.79 -13.53 17.78
C ARG A 160 -2.88 -13.48 16.56
N GLN A 161 -3.33 -14.00 15.42
CA GLN A 161 -2.47 -14.10 14.24
C GLN A 161 -3.28 -14.07 12.96
N VAL A 162 -2.67 -13.56 11.89
CA VAL A 162 -3.18 -13.69 10.53
C VAL A 162 -2.13 -14.42 9.69
N LEU A 163 -2.50 -15.55 9.10
CA LEU A 163 -1.57 -16.50 8.47
C LEU A 163 -1.90 -16.65 7.00
N MET A 164 -0.94 -16.37 6.11
CA MET A 164 -1.09 -16.56 4.67
C MET A 164 -0.56 -17.94 4.27
N PHE A 165 -1.43 -18.77 3.71
CA PHE A 165 -1.09 -20.06 3.14
C PHE A 165 -1.26 -20.06 1.62
N HIS A 166 -0.31 -20.70 0.94
CA HIS A 166 -0.34 -20.96 -0.50
C HIS A 166 -0.47 -22.47 -0.75
N HIS A 167 -1.27 -22.84 -1.75
CA HIS A 167 -1.66 -24.23 -2.04
C HIS A 167 -1.11 -24.71 -3.38
N PHE A 168 0.22 -24.73 -3.50
CA PHE A 168 0.98 -25.14 -4.70
C PHE A 168 1.87 -26.35 -4.37
N PRO A 169 1.31 -27.56 -4.21
CA PRO A 169 2.06 -28.72 -3.74
C PRO A 169 3.22 -29.11 -4.67
N ASP A 170 3.08 -28.93 -5.98
CA ASP A 170 4.10 -29.29 -6.97
C ASP A 170 5.30 -28.31 -6.93
N GLU A 171 5.04 -27.03 -6.69
CA GLU A 171 6.06 -25.98 -6.64
C GLU A 171 6.70 -25.81 -5.26
N LEU A 172 5.94 -26.03 -4.18
CA LEU A 172 6.35 -25.77 -2.79
C LEU A 172 6.67 -27.05 -2.01
N GLY A 173 6.34 -28.22 -2.54
CA GLY A 173 6.63 -29.52 -1.93
C GLY A 173 5.76 -29.87 -0.71
N GLN A 174 4.80 -29.01 -0.33
CA GLN A 174 3.82 -29.23 0.73
C GLN A 174 2.44 -28.76 0.28
N VAL A 175 1.39 -29.44 0.76
CA VAL A 175 -0.01 -29.14 0.40
C VAL A 175 -0.40 -27.73 0.81
N ASP A 176 -0.17 -27.36 2.07
CA ASP A 176 -0.44 -26.04 2.62
C ASP A 176 0.88 -25.42 3.10
N THR A 177 1.41 -24.44 2.36
CA THR A 177 2.67 -23.78 2.72
C THR A 177 2.41 -22.44 3.39
N LEU A 178 2.86 -22.27 4.64
CA LEU A 178 2.83 -20.98 5.32
C LEU A 178 3.84 -20.02 4.67
N VAL A 179 3.34 -18.93 4.10
CA VAL A 179 4.17 -17.94 3.39
C VAL A 179 4.45 -16.70 4.24
N SER A 180 3.47 -16.29 5.05
CA SER A 180 3.60 -15.11 5.91
C SER A 180 2.73 -15.26 7.16
N ARG A 181 3.21 -14.77 8.29
CA ARG A 181 2.50 -14.74 9.57
C ARG A 181 2.52 -13.31 10.10
N LEU A 182 1.36 -12.74 10.38
CA LEU A 182 1.22 -11.53 11.18
C LEU A 182 0.86 -11.96 12.61
N LEU A 183 1.77 -11.79 13.56
CA LEU A 183 1.56 -12.05 14.98
C LEU A 183 1.07 -10.77 15.68
N LEU A 184 -0.02 -10.87 16.45
CA LEU A 184 -0.62 -9.79 17.21
C LEU A 184 -0.37 -10.02 18.70
N GLU A 185 0.37 -9.10 19.31
CA GLU A 185 0.70 -9.11 20.74
C GLU A 185 -0.21 -8.16 21.49
N TYR A 186 -0.66 -8.60 22.66
CA TYR A 186 -1.62 -7.88 23.48
C TYR A 186 -1.07 -7.70 24.89
N ASP A 187 -1.27 -6.50 25.44
CA ASP A 187 -1.25 -6.28 26.87
C ASP A 187 -2.65 -6.63 27.40
N GLU A 188 -2.81 -7.86 27.89
CA GLU A 188 -4.07 -8.40 28.39
C GLU A 188 -4.18 -8.21 29.89
N ASN A 189 -5.33 -7.70 30.31
CA ASN A 189 -5.74 -7.71 31.71
C ASN A 189 -7.27 -7.85 31.78
N PRO A 190 -7.84 -8.15 32.97
CA PRO A 190 -9.28 -8.35 33.11
C PRO A 190 -10.17 -7.13 32.86
N VAL A 191 -9.59 -5.93 32.70
CA VAL A 191 -10.35 -4.67 32.54
C VAL A 191 -10.36 -4.21 31.09
N LEU A 192 -9.19 -4.14 30.46
CA LEU A 192 -9.03 -3.66 29.08
C LEU A 192 -7.78 -4.26 28.45
N THR A 193 -7.97 -5.07 27.42
CA THR A 193 -6.90 -5.57 26.57
C THR A 193 -6.54 -4.53 25.50
N GLN A 194 -5.23 -4.27 25.34
CA GLN A 194 -4.70 -3.37 24.31
C GLN A 194 -3.80 -4.13 23.35
N LEU A 195 -3.97 -3.92 22.03
CA LEU A 195 -3.01 -4.40 21.04
C LEU A 195 -1.71 -3.60 21.19
N SER A 196 -0.63 -4.25 21.61
CA SER A 196 0.64 -3.61 21.92
C SER A 196 1.63 -3.70 20.77
N ALA A 197 1.56 -4.76 19.95
CA ALA A 197 2.38 -4.88 18.75
C ALA A 197 1.73 -5.75 17.67
N ALA A 198 2.14 -5.53 16.41
CA ALA A 198 1.93 -6.44 15.31
C ALA A 198 3.28 -6.74 14.62
N ARG A 199 3.60 -8.01 14.38
CA ARG A 199 4.88 -8.45 13.79
C ARG A 199 4.67 -9.36 12.61
N THR A 200 5.33 -9.07 11.50
CA THR A 200 5.35 -9.97 10.34
C THR A 200 6.52 -10.95 10.47
N LEU A 201 6.24 -12.24 10.32
CA LEU A 201 7.17 -13.35 10.45
C LEU A 201 7.09 -14.24 9.19
N ALA A 202 8.24 -14.82 8.83
CA ALA A 202 8.35 -15.85 7.81
C ALA A 202 9.31 -16.96 8.30
N TYR A 203 9.21 -18.15 7.72
CA TYR A 203 9.90 -19.36 8.17
C TYR A 203 10.75 -19.96 7.05
N GLU A 204 11.97 -20.38 7.39
CA GLU A 204 12.86 -21.14 6.51
C GLU A 204 12.84 -22.63 6.90
N GLY A 205 13.19 -23.51 5.95
CA GLY A 205 13.11 -24.98 6.08
C GLY A 205 13.96 -25.60 7.21
N ASP A 206 14.86 -24.83 7.82
CA ASP A 206 15.82 -25.31 8.82
C ASP A 206 15.53 -24.79 10.25
N GLY A 207 14.35 -24.22 10.49
CA GLY A 207 13.84 -23.99 11.84
C GLY A 207 14.38 -22.76 12.59
N TYR A 208 14.93 -21.73 11.93
CA TYR A 208 15.25 -20.46 12.62
C TYR A 208 15.22 -19.17 11.79
N ARG A 209 14.24 -18.31 12.16
CA ARG A 209 14.12 -16.82 12.25
C ARG A 209 14.47 -15.84 11.10
N ARG A 210 13.58 -14.85 10.92
CA ARG A 210 13.78 -13.44 11.36
C ARG A 210 12.45 -12.70 11.63
N ALA A 211 12.48 -11.68 12.49
CA ALA A 211 11.39 -10.75 12.79
C ALA A 211 11.88 -9.29 12.62
N PRO A 212 11.09 -8.39 12.01
CA PRO A 212 11.14 -6.96 12.30
C PRO A 212 9.86 -6.49 13.03
N VAL A 213 10.03 -5.46 13.85
CA VAL A 213 8.97 -4.74 14.58
C VAL A 213 8.43 -3.63 13.67
N ASN A 214 7.12 -3.62 13.36
CA ASN A 214 6.28 -2.40 13.37
C ASN A 214 4.84 -2.66 12.91
N ASN A 215 3.93 -1.93 13.56
CA ASN A 215 2.51 -1.85 13.31
C ASN A 215 2.20 -1.43 11.86
N MET A 216 1.59 -2.31 11.06
CA MET A 216 0.51 -2.04 10.08
C MET A 216 0.25 -3.29 9.20
N MET A 217 -1.02 -3.53 8.87
CA MET A 217 -1.48 -4.59 7.96
C MET A 217 -0.95 -4.38 6.52
N PRO A 218 -0.63 -5.45 5.77
CA PRO A 218 -0.47 -5.36 4.32
C PRO A 218 -1.86 -5.18 3.65
N PRO A 219 -1.97 -4.39 2.56
CA PRO A 219 -3.16 -4.41 1.71
C PRO A 219 -3.31 -5.77 1.00
N PRO A 220 -4.53 -6.14 0.54
CA PRO A 220 -4.72 -7.33 -0.28
C PRO A 220 -3.81 -7.28 -1.52
N PRO A 221 -3.27 -8.42 -1.97
CA PRO A 221 -2.40 -8.45 -3.13
C PRO A 221 -3.16 -8.06 -4.40
N PRO A 222 -2.52 -7.35 -5.36
CA PRO A 222 -3.10 -7.14 -6.69
C PRO A 222 -3.22 -8.48 -7.45
N PRO A 223 -4.14 -8.58 -8.44
CA PRO A 223 -4.29 -9.77 -9.26
C PRO A 223 -2.99 -10.13 -9.98
N PRO A 224 -2.69 -11.43 -10.16
CA PRO A 224 -1.48 -11.88 -10.83
C PRO A 224 -1.50 -11.49 -12.33
N PRO A 225 -0.34 -11.14 -12.92
CA PRO A 225 -0.25 -10.91 -14.36
C PRO A 225 -0.52 -12.20 -15.14
N PRO A 226 -1.05 -12.11 -16.38
CA PRO A 226 -1.31 -13.29 -17.21
C PRO A 226 -0.01 -14.06 -17.49
N MET A 227 -0.05 -15.36 -17.21
CA MET A 227 1.04 -16.30 -17.45
C MET A 227 1.34 -16.40 -18.95
N ILE A 228 2.43 -15.77 -19.40
CA ILE A 228 3.04 -16.08 -20.69
C ILE A 228 4.07 -17.19 -20.45
N GLY A 229 3.79 -18.37 -20.99
CA GLY A 229 4.68 -19.52 -20.94
C GLY A 229 6.03 -19.22 -21.57
N GLY A 230 7.08 -19.29 -20.75
CA GLY A 230 8.46 -19.17 -21.19
C GLY A 230 9.36 -20.01 -20.30
N ASN A 231 9.74 -21.18 -20.81
CA ASN A 231 10.67 -22.10 -20.15
C ASN A 231 12.04 -21.39 -20.01
N SER A 232 12.38 -20.95 -18.80
CA SER A 232 13.75 -20.54 -18.47
C SER A 232 14.10 -21.01 -17.07
N SER A 233 15.06 -21.93 -16.99
CA SER A 233 15.69 -22.38 -15.76
C SER A 233 16.46 -21.20 -15.14
N ARG A 234 15.79 -20.39 -14.32
CA ARG A 234 16.46 -19.34 -13.54
C ARG A 234 17.22 -19.98 -12.37
N PRO A 235 18.47 -19.57 -12.10
CA PRO A 235 19.20 -20.04 -10.94
C PRO A 235 18.48 -19.61 -9.66
N LYS A 236 18.33 -20.55 -8.72
CA LYS A 236 17.68 -20.35 -7.41
C LYS A 236 18.29 -19.13 -6.72
N SER A 237 17.52 -18.06 -6.57
CA SER A 237 17.96 -16.85 -5.86
C SER A 237 18.18 -17.19 -4.39
N LYS A 238 19.41 -16.96 -3.91
CA LYS A 238 19.71 -16.94 -2.48
C LYS A 238 19.05 -15.70 -1.87
N TRP A 239 18.13 -15.92 -0.93
CA TRP A 239 17.50 -14.84 -0.18
C TRP A 239 18.44 -14.40 0.93
N ALA A 240 18.68 -13.09 1.01
CA ALA A 240 19.48 -12.45 2.05
C ALA A 240 18.59 -11.43 2.76
N ILE A 241 18.76 -11.29 4.07
CA ILE A 241 17.87 -10.46 4.87
C ILE A 241 18.37 -9.02 4.94
N VAL A 242 17.48 -8.05 4.75
CA VAL A 242 17.75 -6.61 4.94
C VAL A 242 16.85 -6.08 6.07
N GLU A 243 17.44 -5.53 7.14
CA GLU A 243 16.71 -4.72 8.12
C GLU A 243 16.33 -3.40 7.46
N GLU A 244 15.03 -3.15 7.28
CA GLU A 244 14.57 -1.89 6.69
C GLU A 244 14.42 -0.81 7.77
N SER A 245 15.28 0.20 7.66
CA SER A 245 15.29 1.35 8.54
C SER A 245 13.96 2.12 8.51
N LYS A 246 13.69 2.92 9.55
CA LYS A 246 12.54 3.83 9.62
C LYS A 246 12.41 4.68 8.34
N GLN A 247 13.54 5.05 7.78
CA GLN A 247 13.69 5.80 6.54
C GLN A 247 13.19 5.02 5.31
N ILE A 248 13.55 3.73 5.17
CA ILE A 248 13.03 2.88 4.09
C ILE A 248 11.51 2.67 4.24
N GLN A 249 11.02 2.52 5.47
CA GLN A 249 9.58 2.39 5.73
C GLN A 249 8.81 3.68 5.34
N ALA A 250 9.36 4.84 5.69
CA ALA A 250 8.83 6.14 5.31
C ALA A 250 8.78 6.29 3.77
N LEU A 251 9.86 5.90 3.08
CA LEU A 251 9.91 5.90 1.61
C LEU A 251 8.88 4.95 0.98
N ARG A 252 8.75 3.72 1.50
CA ARG A 252 7.75 2.75 1.02
C ARG A 252 6.35 3.33 1.10
N TYR A 253 5.96 3.86 2.26
CA TYR A 253 4.63 4.44 2.39
C TYR A 253 4.45 5.69 1.54
N TYR A 254 5.46 6.56 1.45
CA TYR A 254 5.44 7.70 0.54
C TYR A 254 5.12 7.23 -0.89
N SER A 255 5.84 6.24 -1.40
CA SER A 255 5.66 5.73 -2.77
C SER A 255 4.31 5.04 -3.00
N ALA A 256 3.69 4.50 -1.95
CA ALA A 256 2.41 3.80 -2.05
C ALA A 256 1.19 4.71 -1.91
N GLN A 257 1.17 5.56 -0.90
CA GLN A 257 -0.04 6.28 -0.49
C GLN A 257 0.24 7.73 -0.04
N GLY A 258 1.45 8.01 0.48
CA GLY A 258 1.78 9.31 1.06
C GLY A 258 2.16 10.42 0.07
N TYR A 259 2.52 10.07 -1.17
CA TYR A 259 3.14 11.01 -2.11
C TYR A 259 2.29 12.25 -2.41
N SER A 260 0.96 12.11 -2.53
CA SER A 260 0.09 13.23 -2.88
C SER A 260 0.07 14.30 -1.80
N VAL A 261 -0.06 13.91 -0.54
CA VAL A 261 -0.15 14.85 0.60
C VAL A 261 1.19 15.57 0.78
N ILE A 262 2.28 14.81 0.78
CA ILE A 262 3.63 15.33 1.00
C ILE A 262 4.06 16.27 -0.13
N ASN A 263 3.78 15.91 -1.38
CA ASN A 263 4.17 16.75 -2.51
C ASN A 263 3.38 18.06 -2.56
N LYS A 264 2.09 18.06 -2.20
CA LYS A 264 1.29 19.29 -2.09
C LYS A 264 1.80 20.20 -0.98
N TYR A 265 2.07 19.63 0.20
CA TYR A 265 2.69 20.36 1.31
C TYR A 265 4.00 21.02 0.91
N LEU A 266 4.92 20.29 0.26
CA LEU A 266 6.21 20.82 -0.19
C LEU A 266 6.09 21.90 -1.27
N ARG A 267 5.04 21.86 -2.09
CA ARG A 267 4.77 22.88 -3.12
C ARG A 267 4.10 24.13 -2.55
N GLY A 268 3.50 24.04 -1.37
CA GLY A 268 2.65 25.08 -0.79
C GLY A 268 1.23 25.08 -1.36
N ASP A 269 0.79 23.96 -1.93
CA ASP A 269 -0.57 23.77 -2.45
C ASP A 269 -1.53 23.38 -1.32
N ASP A 270 -2.84 23.51 -1.56
CA ASP A 270 -3.87 22.98 -0.66
C ASP A 270 -3.77 21.44 -0.53
N TYR A 271 -3.61 20.96 0.71
CA TYR A 271 -3.48 19.55 1.04
C TYR A 271 -4.46 19.13 2.15
N PRO A 272 -4.87 17.86 2.20
CA PRO A 272 -5.75 17.37 3.26
C PRO A 272 -4.98 17.27 4.59
N GLU A 273 -5.03 18.34 5.39
CA GLU A 273 -4.28 18.47 6.66
C GLU A 273 -4.63 17.38 7.67
N ILE A 274 -5.91 16.97 7.74
CA ILE A 274 -6.35 15.87 8.61
C ILE A 274 -5.61 14.57 8.26
N GLN A 275 -5.53 14.23 6.97
CA GLN A 275 -4.80 13.05 6.50
C GLN A 275 -3.29 13.14 6.81
N ALA A 276 -2.72 14.35 6.75
CA ALA A 276 -1.32 14.57 7.13
C ALA A 276 -1.10 14.31 8.63
N LYS A 277 -1.97 14.85 9.50
CA LYS A 277 -1.91 14.65 10.96
C LYS A 277 -2.07 13.17 11.33
N GLU A 278 -3.03 12.47 10.75
CA GLU A 278 -3.24 11.03 10.94
C GLU A 278 -2.02 10.20 10.48
N THR A 279 -1.42 10.58 9.35
CA THR A 279 -0.21 9.92 8.83
C THR A 279 0.97 10.07 9.79
N LEU A 280 1.18 11.28 10.32
CA LEU A 280 2.26 11.56 11.26
C LEU A 280 2.04 10.90 12.62
N LEU A 281 0.81 10.92 13.13
CA LEU A 281 0.43 10.28 14.39
C LEU A 281 0.61 8.76 14.33
N SER A 282 0.06 8.11 13.29
CA SER A 282 0.18 6.66 13.10
C SER A 282 1.61 6.17 12.90
N ARG A 283 2.55 7.06 12.54
CA ARG A 283 3.97 6.75 12.30
C ARG A 283 4.90 7.25 13.42
N GLY A 284 4.33 7.74 14.52
CA GLY A 284 5.09 8.19 15.68
C GLY A 284 5.92 9.46 15.44
N TYR A 285 5.53 10.30 14.49
CA TYR A 285 6.07 11.66 14.34
C TYR A 285 5.30 12.69 15.16
N LEU A 286 4.06 12.39 15.53
CA LEU A 286 3.24 13.15 16.48
C LEU A 286 2.83 12.26 17.66
N SER A 287 2.60 12.89 18.80
CA SER A 287 2.11 12.26 20.04
C SER A 287 0.64 12.55 20.33
N THR A 288 0.04 13.53 19.62
CA THR A 288 -1.35 13.99 19.81
C THR A 288 -2.01 14.28 18.47
N ASN A 289 -3.35 14.20 18.43
CA ASN A 289 -4.18 14.54 17.29
C ASN A 289 -4.44 16.06 17.16
N GLU A 290 -4.14 16.84 18.21
CA GLU A 290 -4.24 18.32 18.23
C GLU A 290 -2.86 18.96 18.49
N PRO A 291 -1.88 18.81 17.58
CA PRO A 291 -0.58 19.45 17.73
C PRO A 291 -0.66 20.96 17.50
N SER A 292 0.25 21.71 18.10
CA SER A 292 0.50 23.09 17.69
C SER A 292 1.06 23.17 16.26
N ASP A 293 0.92 24.34 15.61
CA ASP A 293 1.46 24.56 14.26
C ASP A 293 2.97 24.26 14.16
N GLU A 294 3.72 24.57 15.22
CA GLU A 294 5.16 24.35 15.28
C GLU A 294 5.49 22.85 15.40
N GLU A 295 4.78 22.11 16.26
CA GLU A 295 4.93 20.66 16.37
C GLU A 295 4.57 19.95 15.06
N PHE A 296 3.50 20.39 14.39
CA PHE A 296 3.10 19.83 13.10
C PHE A 296 4.16 20.08 12.03
N LYS A 297 4.69 21.31 11.91
CA LYS A 297 5.76 21.64 10.95
C LYS A 297 7.03 20.85 11.22
N ASN A 298 7.42 20.72 12.48
CA ASN A 298 8.59 19.93 12.88
C ASN A 298 8.40 18.45 12.55
N ALA A 299 7.23 17.87 12.85
CA ALA A 299 6.91 16.50 12.51
C ALA A 299 6.91 16.25 10.99
N MET A 300 6.33 17.15 10.19
CA MET A 300 6.40 17.10 8.73
C MET A 300 7.84 17.14 8.23
N SER A 301 8.67 18.04 8.76
CA SER A 301 10.08 18.17 8.40
C SER A 301 10.86 16.89 8.67
N VAL A 302 10.73 16.32 9.88
CA VAL A 302 11.38 15.06 10.25
C VAL A 302 10.92 13.92 9.36
N TYR A 303 9.62 13.81 9.09
CA TYR A 303 9.08 12.76 8.23
C TYR A 303 9.58 12.86 6.78
N ILE A 304 9.62 14.07 6.22
CA ILE A 304 10.14 14.32 4.86
C ILE A 304 11.65 13.99 4.78
N ASN A 305 12.41 14.31 5.83
CA ASN A 305 13.82 13.95 5.91
C ASN A 305 14.01 12.43 5.96
N ASP A 306 13.22 11.70 6.74
CA ASP A 306 13.28 10.23 6.78
C ASP A 306 12.99 9.62 5.38
N ILE A 307 12.04 10.16 4.62
CA ILE A 307 11.77 9.73 3.23
C ILE A 307 13.01 9.98 2.34
N ALA A 308 13.62 11.17 2.44
CA ALA A 308 14.77 11.55 1.62
C ALA A 308 16.04 10.74 1.97
N GLU A 309 16.25 10.42 3.25
CA GLU A 309 17.30 9.52 3.69
C GLU A 309 17.05 8.09 3.20
N GLY A 310 15.80 7.63 3.27
CA GLY A 310 15.40 6.32 2.77
C GLY A 310 15.70 6.21 1.29
N LEU A 311 15.34 7.24 0.53
CA LEU A 311 15.66 7.33 -0.89
C LEU A 311 17.17 7.28 -1.11
N SER A 312 17.93 8.10 -0.39
CA SER A 312 19.38 8.21 -0.54
C SER A 312 20.12 6.90 -0.22
N SER A 313 19.55 6.06 0.66
CA SER A 313 20.09 4.76 1.04
C SER A 313 19.92 3.67 -0.03
N LEU A 314 19.06 3.89 -1.04
CA LEU A 314 18.94 3.00 -2.18
C LEU A 314 20.20 3.01 -3.04
N PRO A 315 20.49 1.91 -3.79
CA PRO A 315 21.66 1.83 -4.65
C PRO A 315 21.74 2.98 -5.66
N GLU A 316 22.96 3.50 -5.86
CA GLU A 316 23.24 4.42 -6.96
C GLU A 316 23.08 3.74 -8.31
N THR A 317 22.90 4.55 -9.34
CA THR A 317 22.70 4.07 -10.70
C THR A 317 23.47 4.94 -11.70
N ASP A 318 23.77 4.36 -12.86
CA ASP A 318 24.57 4.98 -13.93
C ASP A 318 23.72 5.49 -15.10
N HIS A 319 22.39 5.49 -14.95
CA HIS A 319 21.46 6.06 -15.92
C HIS A 319 21.88 7.50 -16.27
N ARG A 320 21.94 7.79 -17.57
CA ARG A 320 22.34 9.10 -18.08
C ARG A 320 21.17 9.95 -18.53
N VAL A 321 20.01 9.33 -18.72
CA VAL A 321 18.78 9.98 -19.16
C VAL A 321 17.61 9.36 -18.43
N VAL A 322 16.67 10.19 -17.98
CA VAL A 322 15.33 9.79 -17.53
C VAL A 322 14.30 10.69 -18.17
N TYR A 323 13.05 10.26 -18.14
CA TYR A 323 11.95 10.88 -18.86
C TYR A 323 10.83 11.27 -17.90
N ARG A 324 10.14 12.36 -18.22
CA ARG A 324 8.96 12.82 -17.46
C ARG A 324 7.96 13.50 -18.38
N GLY A 325 6.70 13.09 -18.33
CA GLY A 325 5.60 13.79 -18.99
C GLY A 325 4.91 14.75 -18.01
N LEU A 326 4.69 15.99 -18.44
CA LEU A 326 3.99 17.04 -17.68
C LEU A 326 2.81 17.58 -18.51
N LYS A 327 1.73 17.99 -17.81
CA LYS A 327 0.58 18.67 -18.41
C LYS A 327 0.63 20.15 -18.03
N LEU A 328 1.32 20.96 -18.84
CA LEU A 328 1.54 22.39 -18.60
C LEU A 328 0.67 23.29 -19.48
N ASP A 329 0.04 22.76 -20.53
CA ASP A 329 -0.88 23.50 -21.40
C ASP A 329 -2.25 23.70 -20.72
N LYS A 330 -2.23 24.51 -19.66
CA LYS A 330 -3.41 24.98 -18.92
C LYS A 330 -3.24 26.46 -18.65
N PRO A 331 -4.31 27.28 -18.76
CA PRO A 331 -4.22 28.72 -18.50
C PRO A 331 -3.62 29.06 -17.12
N ALA A 332 -3.96 28.28 -16.09
CA ALA A 332 -3.44 28.48 -14.73
C ALA A 332 -1.94 28.16 -14.56
N LEU A 333 -1.31 27.54 -15.55
CA LEU A 333 0.11 27.14 -15.53
C LEU A 333 0.94 27.90 -16.57
N SER A 334 0.43 28.99 -17.16
CA SER A 334 1.13 29.74 -18.22
C SER A 334 2.51 30.21 -17.81
N ASP A 335 2.66 30.67 -16.56
CA ASP A 335 3.95 31.13 -16.04
C ASP A 335 4.92 29.96 -15.84
N VAL A 336 4.42 28.83 -15.33
CA VAL A 336 5.21 27.60 -15.20
C VAL A 336 5.63 27.08 -16.57
N LEU A 337 4.71 27.03 -17.54
CA LEU A 337 5.04 26.67 -18.93
C LEU A 337 6.13 27.58 -19.48
N LYS A 338 6.04 28.90 -19.26
CA LYS A 338 7.07 29.86 -19.69
C LYS A 338 8.43 29.58 -19.06
N GLU A 339 8.48 29.19 -17.77
CA GLU A 339 9.72 28.82 -17.10
C GLU A 339 10.39 27.61 -17.78
N TYR A 340 9.61 26.55 -18.04
CA TYR A 340 10.09 25.33 -18.70
C TYR A 340 10.47 25.56 -20.17
N THR A 341 9.88 26.57 -20.82
CA THR A 341 10.06 26.86 -22.25
C THR A 341 11.01 28.02 -22.52
N THR A 342 11.91 28.30 -21.58
CA THR A 342 12.99 29.28 -21.76
C THR A 342 14.34 28.58 -21.58
N VAL A 343 15.12 28.48 -22.66
CA VAL A 343 16.47 27.90 -22.62
C VAL A 343 17.35 28.67 -21.63
N GLY A 344 18.11 27.94 -20.82
CA GLY A 344 18.97 28.47 -19.78
C GLY A 344 18.31 28.63 -18.41
N ASN A 345 16.98 28.59 -18.32
CA ASN A 345 16.28 28.62 -17.03
C ASN A 345 16.65 27.43 -16.16
N ILE A 346 16.64 27.65 -14.84
CA ILE A 346 16.81 26.60 -13.84
C ILE A 346 15.49 26.44 -13.11
N ILE A 347 14.86 25.30 -13.33
CA ILE A 347 13.64 24.88 -12.63
C ILE A 347 14.02 24.19 -11.34
N ILE A 348 13.31 24.47 -10.26
CA ILE A 348 13.48 23.81 -8.96
C ILE A 348 12.16 23.09 -8.63
N ASP A 349 12.16 21.75 -8.67
CA ASP A 349 11.01 20.98 -8.17
C ASP A 349 11.11 20.94 -6.63
N LYS A 350 10.23 21.69 -5.94
CA LYS A 350 10.22 21.80 -4.48
C LYS A 350 9.89 20.47 -3.79
N ALA A 351 9.21 19.57 -4.48
CA ALA A 351 8.82 18.26 -3.99
C ALA A 351 9.74 17.16 -4.52
N PHE A 352 9.48 15.90 -4.12
CA PHE A 352 10.14 14.78 -4.76
C PHE A 352 9.72 14.69 -6.23
N MET A 353 10.70 14.49 -7.10
CA MET A 353 10.49 14.47 -8.55
C MET A 353 10.52 13.03 -9.07
N SER A 354 9.36 12.53 -9.48
CA SER A 354 9.20 11.21 -10.11
C SER A 354 9.46 11.29 -11.62
N THR A 355 10.19 10.29 -12.12
CA THR A 355 10.63 10.13 -13.51
C THR A 355 10.69 8.64 -13.88
N SER A 356 10.81 8.32 -15.16
CA SER A 356 11.02 6.95 -15.64
C SER A 356 12.35 6.84 -16.39
N PRO A 357 13.18 5.82 -16.12
CA PRO A 357 14.39 5.55 -16.91
C PRO A 357 14.09 4.85 -18.24
N ASP A 358 12.92 4.23 -18.38
CA ASP A 358 12.64 3.33 -19.51
C ASP A 358 11.87 4.00 -20.63
N LYS A 359 10.92 4.89 -20.29
CA LYS A 359 9.97 5.44 -21.25
C LYS A 359 9.46 6.81 -20.87
N ALA A 360 9.18 7.63 -21.88
CA ALA A 360 8.53 8.91 -21.72
C ALA A 360 7.02 8.74 -21.70
N TRP A 361 6.40 9.17 -20.59
CA TRP A 361 4.95 9.24 -20.49
C TRP A 361 4.41 10.35 -21.39
N ILE A 362 3.53 10.00 -22.32
CA ILE A 362 3.00 10.97 -23.29
C ILE A 362 2.16 12.03 -22.58
N ASN A 363 2.54 13.29 -22.76
CA ASN A 363 1.83 14.47 -22.28
C ASN A 363 2.14 15.68 -23.18
N ASP A 364 1.57 16.86 -22.88
CA ASP A 364 1.86 18.06 -23.70
C ASP A 364 3.32 18.53 -23.60
N THR A 365 3.98 18.26 -22.48
CA THR A 365 5.38 18.62 -22.28
C THR A 365 6.15 17.38 -21.86
N ILE A 366 7.10 16.94 -22.68
CA ILE A 366 7.92 15.76 -22.41
C ILE A 366 9.35 16.20 -22.12
N LEU A 367 9.86 15.87 -20.94
CA LEU A 367 11.22 16.16 -20.53
C LEU A 367 12.14 14.97 -20.80
N ASN A 368 13.23 15.23 -21.50
CA ASN A 368 14.43 14.39 -21.50
C ASN A 368 15.39 14.98 -20.49
N ILE A 369 15.65 14.25 -19.40
CA ILE A 369 16.45 14.75 -18.29
C ILE A 369 17.80 14.04 -18.33
N TYR A 370 18.82 14.74 -18.83
CA TYR A 370 20.20 14.29 -18.84
C TYR A 370 20.79 14.40 -17.44
N LEU A 371 21.33 13.28 -16.95
CA LEU A 371 21.83 13.14 -15.60
C LEU A 371 23.34 13.29 -15.55
N GLU A 372 23.82 14.13 -14.61
CA GLU A 372 25.24 14.20 -14.29
C GLU A 372 25.68 13.02 -13.44
N LYS A 373 26.97 12.68 -13.51
CA LYS A 373 27.57 11.67 -12.63
C LYS A 373 27.40 12.08 -11.17
N GLY A 374 26.86 11.17 -10.35
CA GLY A 374 26.58 11.44 -8.93
C GLY A 374 25.25 12.16 -8.69
N HIS A 375 24.30 12.09 -9.64
CA HIS A 375 22.93 12.54 -9.41
C HIS A 375 22.30 11.83 -8.20
N LYS A 376 21.30 12.48 -7.60
CA LYS A 376 20.59 11.96 -6.41
C LYS A 376 19.36 11.11 -6.73
N GLY A 377 19.04 10.94 -8.01
CA GLY A 377 17.98 10.02 -8.46
C GLY A 377 18.28 8.57 -8.06
N ARG A 378 17.25 7.83 -7.66
CA ARG A 378 17.34 6.42 -7.24
C ARG A 378 16.18 5.62 -7.82
N ILE A 379 16.47 4.40 -8.27
CA ILE A 379 15.44 3.46 -8.74
C ILE A 379 14.71 2.90 -7.53
N LEU A 380 13.38 3.02 -7.50
CA LEU A 380 12.59 2.54 -6.36
C LEU A 380 12.54 1.01 -6.29
N GLY A 381 12.48 0.32 -7.43
CA GLY A 381 12.52 -1.16 -7.47
C GLY A 381 11.44 -1.80 -6.59
N ASP A 382 11.85 -2.69 -5.69
CA ASP A 382 10.94 -3.39 -4.75
C ASP A 382 10.25 -2.47 -3.73
N VAL A 383 10.68 -1.21 -3.61
CA VAL A 383 10.05 -0.18 -2.78
C VAL A 383 8.81 0.40 -3.47
N ALA A 384 8.73 0.33 -4.81
CA ALA A 384 7.63 0.89 -5.57
C ALA A 384 6.32 0.11 -5.36
N HIS A 385 5.20 0.85 -5.36
CA HIS A 385 3.86 0.27 -5.23
C HIS A 385 3.40 -0.45 -6.49
N PHE A 386 3.78 0.03 -7.67
CA PHE A 386 3.42 -0.56 -8.95
C PHE A 386 4.54 -1.45 -9.48
N LYS A 387 4.28 -2.76 -9.58
CA LYS A 387 5.17 -3.70 -10.26
C LYS A 387 4.86 -3.70 -11.75
N GLY A 388 5.73 -3.10 -12.56
CA GLY A 388 5.60 -3.11 -14.02
C GLY A 388 6.36 -1.99 -14.75
N GLU A 389 6.76 -0.93 -14.05
CA GLU A 389 7.55 0.16 -14.63
C GLU A 389 8.68 0.54 -13.68
N ALA A 390 9.90 0.71 -14.21
CA ALA A 390 10.95 1.30 -13.40
C ALA A 390 10.61 2.76 -13.13
N GLU A 391 10.58 3.13 -11.84
CA GLU A 391 10.43 4.50 -11.39
C GLU A 391 11.75 4.97 -10.78
N MET A 392 12.23 6.13 -11.24
CA MET A 392 13.33 6.86 -10.61
C MET A 392 12.79 8.07 -9.88
N LEU A 393 13.04 8.16 -8.58
CA LEU A 393 12.65 9.26 -7.73
C LEU A 393 13.86 10.12 -7.38
N PHE A 394 13.70 11.44 -7.40
CA PHE A 394 14.69 12.42 -6.96
C PHE A 394 14.20 13.15 -5.70
N PRO A 395 15.12 13.57 -4.80
CA PRO A 395 14.75 14.28 -3.58
C PRO A 395 14.18 15.69 -3.85
N PRO A 396 13.56 16.31 -2.83
CA PRO A 396 13.10 17.70 -2.89
C PRO A 396 14.19 18.68 -3.33
N ASN A 397 13.76 19.78 -3.97
CA ASN A 397 14.61 20.85 -4.48
C ASN A 397 15.57 20.41 -5.61
N THR A 398 15.17 19.40 -6.38
CA THR A 398 15.93 18.97 -7.55
C THR A 398 15.91 20.04 -8.63
N LYS A 399 17.09 20.34 -9.19
CA LYS A 399 17.29 21.43 -10.16
C LYS A 399 17.46 20.90 -11.58
N LEU A 400 16.69 21.45 -12.51
CA LEU A 400 16.73 21.13 -13.93
C LEU A 400 17.07 22.39 -14.73
N LYS A 401 18.18 22.40 -15.45
CA LYS A 401 18.50 23.45 -16.40
C LYS A 401 17.89 23.12 -17.76
N ILE A 402 17.16 24.05 -18.37
CA ILE A 402 16.62 23.89 -19.72
C ILE A 402 17.76 24.08 -20.74
N GLU A 403 18.06 23.07 -21.55
CA GLU A 403 19.16 23.10 -22.54
C GLU A 403 18.65 23.33 -23.97
N SER A 404 17.59 22.63 -24.37
CA SER A 404 16.95 22.83 -25.67
C SER A 404 15.46 22.51 -25.63
N ILE A 405 14.71 23.11 -26.56
CA ILE A 405 13.27 22.96 -26.70
C ILE A 405 12.99 22.66 -28.17
N VAL A 406 12.22 21.60 -28.42
CA VAL A 406 11.78 21.19 -29.75
C VAL A 406 10.26 21.15 -29.77
N ASN A 407 9.66 22.11 -30.48
CA ASN A 407 8.21 22.23 -30.57
C ASN A 407 7.65 21.29 -31.64
N CYS A 408 6.44 20.79 -31.42
CA CYS A 408 5.68 20.07 -32.43
C CYS A 408 5.52 20.93 -33.69
N GLY A 409 5.70 20.33 -34.87
CA GLY A 409 5.69 21.02 -36.16
C GLY A 409 7.05 21.56 -36.62
N SER A 410 8.09 21.53 -35.78
CA SER A 410 9.47 21.79 -36.23
C SER A 410 10.05 20.61 -37.03
N GLN A 411 11.03 20.88 -37.90
CA GLN A 411 11.65 19.86 -38.76
C GLN A 411 12.29 18.71 -37.96
N ASP A 412 12.80 19.00 -36.76
CA ASP A 412 13.52 18.04 -35.93
C ASP A 412 12.60 17.24 -34.97
N PHE A 413 11.35 17.67 -34.78
CA PHE A 413 10.45 17.09 -33.78
C PHE A 413 10.20 15.60 -34.00
N ALA A 414 9.84 15.19 -35.21
CA ALA A 414 9.55 13.79 -35.53
C ALA A 414 10.79 12.91 -35.33
N SER A 415 11.96 13.41 -35.72
CA SER A 415 13.25 12.72 -35.54
C SER A 415 13.59 12.54 -34.05
N GLN A 416 13.44 13.59 -33.24
CA GLN A 416 13.71 13.51 -31.80
C GLN A 416 12.69 12.62 -31.07
N LEU A 417 11.41 12.75 -31.39
CA LEU A 417 10.35 11.92 -30.81
C LEU A 417 10.56 10.44 -31.10
N SER A 418 11.00 10.08 -32.31
CA SER A 418 11.25 8.69 -32.71
C SER A 418 12.36 7.99 -31.92
N LYS A 419 13.23 8.75 -31.24
CA LYS A 419 14.29 8.21 -30.37
C LYS A 419 13.79 7.87 -28.97
N LEU A 420 12.58 8.32 -28.60
CA LEU A 420 11.99 8.07 -27.31
C LEU A 420 11.16 6.79 -27.35
N ARG A 421 11.34 5.94 -26.35
CA ARG A 421 10.34 4.90 -26.03
C ARG A 421 9.17 5.59 -25.37
N LEU A 422 7.99 5.51 -25.97
CA LEU A 422 6.79 6.13 -25.42
C LEU A 422 5.95 5.10 -24.67
N SER A 423 5.09 5.56 -23.77
CA SER A 423 4.26 4.70 -22.92
C SER A 423 3.29 3.76 -23.64
N ASP A 424 3.13 3.87 -24.96
CA ASP A 424 2.14 3.12 -25.75
C ASP A 424 2.74 1.99 -26.61
N ASP A 425 4.06 1.77 -26.60
CA ASP A 425 4.71 0.79 -27.50
C ASP A 425 4.46 -0.70 -27.14
N ALA A 426 3.50 -0.97 -26.24
CA ALA A 426 3.19 -2.30 -25.71
C ALA A 426 1.74 -2.75 -26.03
N THR A 427 1.32 -2.74 -27.30
CA THR A 427 0.30 -3.67 -27.81
C THR A 427 0.50 -3.86 -29.32
N ALA A 428 0.36 -5.10 -29.81
CA ALA A 428 0.50 -5.48 -31.21
C ALA A 428 -0.68 -5.01 -32.10
N ASP A 429 -1.35 -3.93 -31.72
CA ASP A 429 -2.51 -3.36 -32.40
C ASP A 429 -2.20 -1.89 -32.71
N THR A 430 -1.44 -1.68 -33.79
CA THR A 430 -0.76 -0.42 -34.14
C THR A 430 -1.68 0.71 -34.59
N ASN A 431 -2.94 0.76 -34.17
CA ASN A 431 -3.88 1.76 -34.69
C ASN A 431 -4.82 2.44 -33.70
N ARG A 432 -4.69 2.30 -32.38
CA ARG A 432 -5.56 3.07 -31.47
C ARG A 432 -4.99 3.32 -30.07
N ILE A 433 -5.02 4.62 -29.72
CA ILE A 433 -5.20 5.19 -28.36
C ILE A 433 -3.90 5.55 -27.60
N LYS A 434 -3.31 6.72 -27.93
CA LYS A 434 -2.75 7.79 -27.03
C LYS A 434 -1.71 8.72 -27.71
N LYS A 435 -1.19 8.39 -28.91
CA LYS A 435 -0.51 9.36 -29.82
C LYS A 435 -1.35 10.63 -30.12
N ASN A 436 -2.68 10.58 -29.92
CA ASN A 436 -3.58 11.74 -30.04
C ASN A 436 -3.34 12.84 -29.00
N ASN A 437 -2.55 12.60 -27.95
CA ASN A 437 -2.15 13.64 -26.99
C ASN A 437 -0.95 14.47 -27.46
N ILE A 438 -0.31 14.08 -28.58
CA ILE A 438 0.67 14.91 -29.27
C ILE A 438 -0.12 15.84 -30.21
N HIS A 439 -0.14 17.12 -29.86
CA HIS A 439 -0.84 18.19 -30.56
C HIS A 439 0.12 19.32 -30.91
N GLU A 440 -0.34 20.36 -31.61
CA GLU A 440 0.51 21.49 -32.01
C GLU A 440 1.23 22.16 -30.83
N GLY A 441 0.58 22.24 -29.67
CA GLY A 441 1.19 22.69 -28.42
C GLY A 441 2.18 21.72 -27.74
N THR A 442 2.44 20.53 -28.27
CA THR A 442 3.32 19.55 -27.63
C THR A 442 4.80 19.91 -27.82
N GLN A 443 5.60 19.73 -26.76
CA GLN A 443 7.01 20.10 -26.77
C GLN A 443 7.89 19.00 -26.16
N LEU A 444 9.06 18.80 -26.76
CA LEU A 444 10.15 18.01 -26.19
C LEU A 444 11.18 18.97 -25.60
N ILE A 445 11.55 18.78 -24.34
CA ILE A 445 12.48 19.65 -23.63
C ILE A 445 13.65 18.81 -23.13
N ASP A 446 14.83 19.12 -23.63
CA ASP A 446 16.07 18.57 -23.10
C ASP A 446 16.50 19.40 -21.89
N THR A 447 16.69 18.74 -20.77
CA THR A 447 17.09 19.35 -19.51
C THR A 447 18.31 18.67 -18.93
N LYS A 448 19.12 19.42 -18.20
CA LYS A 448 20.26 18.88 -17.48
C LYS A 448 19.99 18.92 -15.98
N ASN A 449 20.07 17.76 -15.32
CA ASN A 449 20.05 17.69 -13.87
C ASN A 449 21.34 18.29 -13.31
N LEU A 450 21.24 19.30 -12.45
CA LEU A 450 22.41 19.93 -11.85
C LEU A 450 22.76 19.21 -10.55
N SER A 451 23.90 18.51 -10.53
CA SER A 451 24.43 17.95 -9.28
C SER A 451 24.87 19.05 -8.33
N GLN A 452 24.69 18.86 -7.02
CA GLN A 452 24.92 19.88 -5.98
C GLN A 452 26.38 20.42 -5.93
N LYS A 453 27.33 19.77 -6.64
CA LYS A 453 28.74 20.19 -6.71
C LYS A 453 28.97 21.48 -7.51
N TRP A 454 27.99 21.98 -8.25
CA TRP A 454 28.21 23.10 -9.18
C TRP A 454 28.00 24.53 -8.66
N TYR A 455 27.80 24.75 -7.35
CA TYR A 455 27.64 26.11 -6.82
C TYR A 455 28.24 26.41 -5.43
N GLU A 456 29.30 25.71 -5.03
CA GLU A 456 30.19 26.18 -3.94
C GLU A 456 31.53 26.62 -4.51
N ARG A 457 31.52 27.68 -5.32
CA ARG A 457 32.69 28.55 -5.46
C ARG A 457 32.34 29.88 -4.80
N PRO A 458 33.04 30.31 -3.74
CA PRO A 458 32.85 31.63 -3.18
C PRO A 458 33.45 32.66 -4.15
N GLY A 459 32.62 33.15 -5.07
CA GLY A 459 32.92 34.26 -5.95
C GLY A 459 32.48 35.56 -5.30
N SER A 460 33.44 36.27 -4.71
CA SER A 460 33.44 37.70 -4.37
C SER A 460 32.14 38.48 -4.57
N ILE A 461 31.47 38.80 -3.47
CA ILE A 461 30.71 40.06 -3.37
C ILE A 461 31.41 40.89 -2.30
N ARG A 462 32.18 41.88 -2.78
CA ARG A 462 32.56 43.03 -1.97
C ARG A 462 31.28 43.79 -1.62
N GLY A 463 31.12 44.15 -0.35
CA GLY A 463 30.30 45.30 0.02
C GLY A 463 29.49 45.08 1.29
N TYR A 464 29.89 45.82 2.32
CA TYR A 464 29.13 46.23 3.51
C TYR A 464 29.06 45.24 4.69
N THR A 465 30.10 45.32 5.51
CA THR A 465 30.05 45.09 6.96
C THR A 465 29.24 46.21 7.67
N PRO A 466 28.33 45.89 8.58
CA PRO A 466 27.96 46.78 9.69
C PRO A 466 28.89 46.50 10.87
N GLU A 467 29.54 47.54 11.36
CA GLU A 467 30.42 47.53 12.53
C GLU A 467 29.67 47.09 13.79
N SER A 468 30.30 46.19 14.55
CA SER A 468 29.99 45.90 15.94
C SER A 468 30.48 47.05 16.83
N GLN A 469 29.56 47.86 17.35
CA GLN A 469 29.86 48.71 18.51
C GLN A 469 29.73 47.87 19.79
N ILE A 470 30.88 47.57 20.38
CA ILE A 470 31.02 47.15 21.77
C ILE A 470 31.09 48.44 22.61
N PHE A 471 30.15 48.63 23.53
CA PHE A 471 30.35 49.52 24.68
C PHE A 471 30.53 48.64 25.93
N PRO A 472 31.55 48.92 26.77
CA PRO A 472 31.68 48.25 28.05
C PRO A 472 30.76 48.89 29.08
N SER A 473 30.08 48.04 29.87
CA SER A 473 29.34 48.37 31.09
C SER A 473 30.25 48.97 32.17
N PRO A 474 29.69 49.63 33.21
CA PRO A 474 28.79 48.97 34.16
C PRO A 474 27.30 49.13 33.88
#